data_AF-I4G8R5-F1
#
_entry.id   AF-I4G8R5-F1
#
_cell.length_a   1.000
_cell.length_b   1.000
_cell.length_c   1.000
_cell.angle_alpha   90.00
_cell.angle_beta   90.00
_cell.angle_gamma   90.00
#
_symmetry.space_group_name_H-M   'P 1'
#
loop_
_entity.id
_entity.type
_entity.pdbx_description
1 polymer ?
#
loop_
_entity_poly.entity_id
_entity_poly.type
_entity_poly.pdbx_seq_one_letter_code
_entity_poly.pdbx_strand_id
1 'polypeptide(L)'
;MPSTPNYLELVKFIIEPFLEDPASLRLDIERCKENERLWLRVAFDDADKGKVYGRGGRNLQAIRTTLEMAAASAGRSLYLEVYAAENEGEQRRTRRSNGNFEGTERRPSNRRPPAPRQLNN
;
A
#
# COMPACT_ATOMS: atom_id res chain seq x y z
N MET A 1 -4.40 -23.59 -22.82
CA MET A 1 -3.66 -23.46 -21.54
C MET A 1 -3.57 -21.99 -21.23
N PRO A 2 -3.96 -21.51 -20.04
CA PRO A 2 -3.71 -20.12 -19.67
C PRO A 2 -2.20 -19.88 -19.67
N SER A 3 -1.75 -18.93 -20.49
CA SER A 3 -0.35 -18.52 -20.54
C SER A 3 0.05 -17.99 -19.17
N THR A 4 1.15 -18.48 -18.60
CA THR A 4 1.68 -17.89 -17.36
C THR A 4 2.10 -16.44 -17.67
N PRO A 5 1.55 -15.42 -16.98
CA PRO A 5 1.97 -14.04 -17.17
C PRO A 5 3.44 -13.84 -16.79
N ASN A 6 4.15 -12.97 -17.52
CA ASN A 6 5.48 -12.53 -17.09
C ASN A 6 5.33 -11.46 -16.01
N TYR A 7 5.34 -11.89 -14.74
CA TYR A 7 5.11 -11.01 -13.59
C TYR A 7 6.19 -9.95 -13.40
N LEU A 8 7.46 -10.25 -13.74
CA LEU A 8 8.55 -9.28 -13.62
C LEU A 8 8.38 -8.12 -14.60
N GLU A 9 8.11 -8.43 -15.87
CA GLU A 9 7.86 -7.41 -16.89
C GLU A 9 6.59 -6.62 -16.60
N LEU A 10 5.55 -7.26 -16.07
CA LEU A 10 4.32 -6.57 -15.66
C LEU A 10 4.58 -5.55 -14.54
N VAL A 11 5.32 -5.94 -13.50
CA VAL A 11 5.67 -5.02 -12.40
C VAL A 11 6.58 -3.91 -12.89
N LYS A 12 7.57 -4.24 -13.71
CA LYS A 12 8.45 -3.25 -14.34
C LYS A 12 7.63 -2.23 -15.13
N PHE A 13 6.78 -2.68 -16.04
CA PHE A 13 5.91 -1.82 -16.84
C PHE A 13 5.02 -0.89 -16.00
N ILE A 14 4.52 -1.37 -14.86
CA ILE A 14 3.66 -0.59 -13.97
C ILE A 14 4.47 0.40 -13.12
N ILE A 15 5.60 -0.01 -12.53
CA ILE A 15 6.34 0.78 -11.52
C ILE A 15 7.34 1.74 -12.17
N GLU A 16 8.03 1.32 -13.22
CA GLU A 16 9.07 2.11 -13.90
C GLU A 16 8.63 3.53 -14.29
N PRO A 17 7.40 3.79 -14.78
CA PRO A 17 6.93 5.14 -15.08
C PRO A 17 6.82 6.08 -13.88
N PHE A 18 6.86 5.57 -12.64
CA PHE A 18 6.81 6.39 -11.43
C PHE A 18 8.18 6.82 -10.93
N LEU A 19 9.27 6.27 -11.49
CA LEU A 19 10.63 6.49 -11.00
C LEU A 19 11.31 7.64 -11.75
N GLU A 20 12.10 8.47 -11.05
CA GLU A 20 12.99 9.44 -11.70
C GLU A 20 14.13 8.73 -12.43
N ASP A 21 14.68 7.68 -11.81
CA ASP A 21 15.71 6.84 -12.39
C ASP A 21 15.20 5.39 -12.52
N PRO A 22 14.83 4.95 -13.73
CA PRO A 22 14.48 3.56 -14.01
C PRO A 22 15.54 2.53 -13.61
N ALA A 23 16.83 2.90 -13.60
CA ALA A 23 17.92 2.01 -13.23
C ALA A 23 17.96 1.71 -11.71
N SER A 24 17.27 2.51 -10.90
CA SER A 24 17.10 2.26 -9.46
C SER A 24 16.18 1.06 -9.18
N LEU A 25 15.37 0.63 -10.16
CA LEU A 25 14.41 -0.45 -10.00
C LEU A 25 15.12 -1.81 -9.89
N ARG A 26 14.96 -2.45 -8.74
CA ARG A 26 15.40 -3.83 -8.50
C ARG A 26 14.19 -4.72 -8.29
N LEU A 27 14.15 -5.84 -8.99
CA LEU A 27 13.08 -6.81 -8.92
C LEU A 27 13.65 -8.19 -8.62
N ASP A 28 13.01 -8.91 -7.70
CA ASP A 28 13.30 -10.30 -7.42
C ASP A 28 12.00 -11.08 -7.26
N ILE A 29 12.02 -12.36 -7.65
CA ILE A 29 10.86 -13.25 -7.54
C ILE A 29 11.24 -14.54 -6.83
N GLU A 30 10.68 -14.72 -5.64
CA GLU A 30 10.83 -15.93 -4.86
C GLU A 30 9.61 -16.83 -5.05
N ARG A 31 9.85 -18.11 -5.35
CA ARG A 31 8.79 -19.10 -5.58
C ARG A 31 8.74 -20.10 -4.44
N CYS A 32 7.59 -20.22 -3.81
CA CYS A 32 7.36 -21.23 -2.80
C CYS A 32 6.83 -22.51 -3.47
N LYS A 33 7.66 -23.57 -3.49
CA LYS A 33 7.38 -24.82 -4.21
C LYS A 33 6.14 -25.58 -3.71
N GLU A 34 5.72 -25.36 -2.47
CA GLU A 34 4.61 -26.13 -1.87
C GLU A 34 3.21 -25.57 -2.18
N ASN A 35 3.08 -24.28 -2.50
CA ASN A 35 1.77 -23.60 -2.48
C ASN A 35 1.43 -22.77 -3.72
N GLU A 36 2.18 -22.88 -4.82
CA GLU A 36 2.01 -22.02 -6.03
C GLU A 36 2.01 -20.51 -5.68
N ARG A 37 2.69 -20.14 -4.57
CA ARG A 37 2.80 -18.77 -4.07
C ARG A 37 4.08 -18.13 -4.61
N LEU A 38 3.92 -16.92 -5.13
CA LEU A 38 4.98 -16.08 -5.65
C LEU A 38 5.13 -14.86 -4.75
N TRP A 39 6.36 -14.59 -4.32
CA TRP A 39 6.74 -13.37 -3.63
C TRP A 39 7.53 -12.51 -4.59
N LEU A 40 7.00 -11.35 -4.93
CA LEU A 40 7.67 -10.38 -5.78
C LEU A 40 8.19 -9.25 -4.91
N ARG A 41 9.51 -9.15 -4.86
CA ARG A 41 10.23 -8.14 -4.10
C ARG A 41 10.62 -7.01 -5.04
N VAL A 42 10.30 -5.78 -4.66
CA VAL A 42 10.68 -4.58 -5.41
C VAL A 42 11.43 -3.61 -4.53
N ALA A 43 12.48 -3.00 -5.06
CA ALA A 43 13.17 -1.88 -4.45
C ALA A 43 13.42 -0.79 -5.50
N PHE A 44 13.43 0.46 -5.06
CA PHE A 44 13.69 1.67 -5.84
C PHE A 44 14.10 2.79 -4.86
N ASP A 45 14.47 3.96 -5.37
CA ASP A 45 14.92 5.09 -4.55
C ASP A 45 13.80 5.62 -3.61
N ASP A 46 14.14 6.00 -2.37
CA ASP A 46 13.17 6.53 -1.41
C ASP A 46 12.56 7.87 -1.89
N ALA A 47 13.25 8.62 -2.75
CA ALA A 47 12.72 9.82 -3.40
C ALA A 47 11.44 9.54 -4.23
N ASP A 48 11.32 8.34 -4.80
CA ASP A 48 10.19 7.95 -5.64
C ASP A 48 9.06 7.26 -4.86
N LYS A 49 9.28 6.97 -3.58
CA LYS A 49 8.30 6.33 -2.70
C LYS A 49 6.95 7.05 -2.67
N GLY A 50 6.95 8.38 -2.65
CA GLY A 50 5.71 9.17 -2.67
C GLY A 50 4.86 8.90 -3.92
N LYS A 51 5.49 8.74 -5.08
CA LYS A 51 4.82 8.52 -6.37
C LYS A 51 4.32 7.08 -6.49
N VAL A 52 5.17 6.11 -6.14
CA VAL A 52 4.81 4.69 -6.20
C VAL A 52 3.70 4.35 -5.20
N TYR A 53 3.80 4.80 -3.95
CA TYR A 53 2.78 4.53 -2.94
C TYR A 53 1.49 5.30 -3.19
N GLY A 54 1.61 6.55 -3.68
CA GLY A 54 0.50 7.47 -3.83
C GLY A 54 -0.12 7.88 -2.50
N ARG A 55 -1.10 8.80 -2.55
CA ARG A 55 -1.74 9.34 -1.35
C ARG A 55 -2.44 8.24 -0.54
N GLY A 56 -1.91 7.98 0.66
CA GLY A 56 -2.42 6.96 1.58
C GLY A 56 -2.12 5.52 1.16
N GLY A 57 -1.14 5.29 0.29
CA GLY A 57 -0.77 3.94 -0.18
C GLY A 57 -1.72 3.34 -1.22
N ARG A 58 -2.70 4.11 -1.69
CA ARG A 58 -3.76 3.63 -2.59
C ARG A 58 -3.23 3.19 -3.96
N ASN A 59 -2.17 3.82 -4.46
CA ASN A 59 -1.58 3.44 -5.74
C ASN A 59 -0.91 2.06 -5.62
N LEU A 60 -0.05 1.88 -4.62
CA LEU A 60 0.59 0.58 -4.35
C LEU A 60 -0.44 -0.53 -4.07
N GLN A 61 -1.54 -0.20 -3.38
CA GLN A 61 -2.61 -1.17 -3.17
C GLN A 61 -3.32 -1.57 -4.47
N ALA A 62 -3.56 -0.62 -5.39
CA ALA A 62 -4.12 -0.94 -6.71
C ALA A 62 -3.18 -1.81 -7.54
N ILE A 63 -1.86 -1.54 -7.48
CA ILE A 63 -0.83 -2.36 -8.13
C ILE A 63 -0.87 -3.80 -7.57
N ARG A 64 -0.89 -3.95 -6.24
CA ARG A 64 -1.02 -5.26 -5.56
C ARG A 64 -2.23 -6.04 -6.06
N THR A 65 -3.41 -5.45 -6.01
CA THR A 65 -4.65 -6.10 -6.44
C THR A 65 -4.60 -6.49 -7.92
N THR A 66 -4.01 -5.66 -8.79
CA THR A 66 -3.86 -5.97 -10.21
C THR A 66 -2.98 -7.21 -10.43
N LEU A 67 -1.85 -7.31 -9.72
CA LEU A 67 -0.96 -8.46 -9.80
C LEU A 67 -1.59 -9.73 -9.22
N GLU A 68 -2.30 -9.61 -8.11
CA GLU A 68 -3.07 -10.69 -7.49
C GLU A 68 -4.11 -11.26 -8.47
N MET A 69 -4.87 -10.39 -9.16
CA MET A 69 -5.86 -10.79 -10.16
C MET A 69 -5.20 -11.45 -11.38
N ALA A 70 -4.07 -10.91 -11.85
CA ALA A 70 -3.32 -11.50 -12.95
C ALA A 70 -2.82 -12.92 -12.58
N ALA A 71 -2.31 -13.12 -11.37
CA ALA A 71 -1.87 -14.42 -10.89
C ALA A 71 -3.05 -15.39 -10.69
N ALA A 72 -4.16 -14.91 -10.13
CA ALA A 72 -5.36 -15.71 -9.92
C ALA A 72 -5.93 -16.24 -11.24
N SER A 73 -5.86 -15.46 -12.32
CA SER A 73 -6.26 -15.91 -13.67
C SER A 73 -5.45 -17.11 -14.20
N ALA A 74 -4.25 -17.32 -13.65
CA ALA A 74 -3.35 -18.44 -13.95
C ALA A 74 -3.33 -19.51 -12.84
N GLY A 75 -4.24 -19.43 -11.85
CA GLY A 75 -4.32 -20.40 -10.74
C GLY A 75 -3.21 -20.26 -9.69
N ARG A 76 -2.57 -19.09 -9.59
CA ARG A 76 -1.48 -18.80 -8.65
C ARG A 76 -1.83 -17.67 -7.69
N SER A 77 -1.06 -17.53 -6.62
CA SER A 77 -1.11 -16.37 -5.72
C SER A 77 0.19 -15.60 -5.80
N LEU A 78 0.12 -14.27 -5.93
CA LEU A 78 1.28 -13.38 -6.00
C LEU A 78 1.17 -12.29 -4.93
N TYR A 79 2.24 -12.10 -4.17
CA TYR A 79 2.35 -11.08 -3.13
C TYR A 79 3.47 -10.09 -3.48
N LEU A 80 3.17 -8.79 -3.50
CA LEU A 80 4.14 -7.72 -3.76
C LEU A 80 4.63 -7.07 -2.47
N GLU A 81 5.95 -7.12 -2.25
CA GLU A 81 6.64 -6.53 -1.12
C GLU A 81 7.65 -5.48 -1.57
N VAL A 82 7.59 -4.30 -0.95
CA VAL A 82 8.53 -3.20 -1.21
C VAL A 82 9.62 -3.23 -0.16
N TYR A 83 10.87 -3.34 -0.59
CA TYR A 83 12.05 -3.30 0.26
C TYR A 83 12.67 -1.91 0.17
N ALA A 84 13.03 -1.35 1.32
CA ALA A 84 13.99 -0.26 1.35
C ALA A 84 15.36 -0.88 1.08
N ALA A 85 16.14 -0.33 0.15
CA ALA A 85 17.55 -0.69 0.03
C ALA A 85 18.17 -0.50 1.42
N GLU A 86 18.74 -1.57 1.97
CA GLU A 86 19.34 -1.54 3.29
C GLU A 86 20.47 -0.49 3.30
N ASN A 87 20.21 0.68 3.89
CA ASN A 87 21.23 1.27 4.74
C ASN A 87 21.17 0.44 6.02
N GLU A 88 22.24 -0.31 6.32
CA GLU A 88 22.40 -1.01 7.60
C GLU A 88 22.14 -0.03 8.75
N GLY A 89 20.91 -0.03 9.31
CA GLY A 89 20.58 0.84 10.43
C GLY A 89 19.18 1.43 10.51
N GLU A 90 18.09 0.74 10.15
CA GLU A 90 16.77 1.10 10.72
C GLU A 90 15.79 -0.10 10.71
N GLN A 91 16.21 -1.23 11.27
CA GLN A 91 15.27 -2.29 11.66
C GLN A 91 14.58 -1.94 12.98
N ARG A 92 13.70 -0.91 13.02
CA ARG A 92 12.76 -0.77 14.15
C ARG A 92 11.55 0.18 14.02
N ARG A 93 10.75 0.24 12.93
CA ARG A 93 9.48 1.02 12.98
C ARG A 93 8.22 0.43 12.34
N THR A 94 8.09 -0.89 12.23
CA THR A 94 6.77 -1.53 12.05
C THR A 94 6.37 -2.35 13.27
N ARG A 95 6.43 -1.72 14.45
CA ARG A 95 5.61 -2.13 15.59
C ARG A 95 4.50 -1.10 15.77
N ARG A 96 3.29 -1.48 15.33
CA ARG A 96 2.00 -1.03 15.85
C ARG A 96 1.85 0.50 15.98
N SER A 97 1.37 1.16 14.92
CA SER A 97 0.59 2.37 15.13
C SER A 97 -0.78 1.98 15.69
N ASN A 98 -0.81 1.63 16.98
CA ASN A 98 -2.00 1.82 17.78
C ASN A 98 -2.16 3.34 17.85
N GLY A 99 -3.00 3.89 16.99
CA GLY A 99 -3.23 5.33 16.90
C GLY A 99 -3.81 5.84 18.21
N ASN A 100 -2.93 6.33 19.09
CA ASN A 100 -3.31 7.28 20.12
C ASN A 100 -3.64 8.58 19.38
N PHE A 101 -4.89 8.68 18.95
CA PHE A 101 -5.49 9.94 18.53
C PHE A 101 -5.56 10.82 19.77
N GLU A 102 -4.54 11.65 19.97
CA GLU A 102 -4.58 12.79 20.87
C GLU A 102 -5.48 13.84 20.19
N GLY A 103 -6.78 13.56 20.26
CA GLY A 103 -7.81 14.46 19.85
C GLY A 103 -7.79 15.68 20.77
N THR A 104 -7.28 16.77 20.23
CA THR A 104 -7.63 18.12 20.68
C THR A 104 -9.12 18.16 21.04
N GLU A 105 -9.40 18.58 22.27
CA GLU A 105 -10.73 18.68 22.86
C GLU A 105 -11.74 19.35 21.91
N ARG A 106 -12.49 18.53 21.18
CA ARG A 106 -13.74 18.98 20.57
C ARG A 106 -14.82 18.88 21.64
N ARG A 107 -15.02 19.99 22.35
CA ARG A 107 -16.23 20.22 23.17
C ARG A 107 -17.45 19.81 22.34
N PRO A 108 -18.30 18.86 22.79
CA PRO A 108 -19.61 18.72 22.20
C PRO A 108 -20.42 19.95 22.60
N SER A 109 -20.63 20.87 21.66
CA SER A 109 -21.61 21.94 21.82
C SER A 109 -22.99 21.30 21.81
N ASN A 110 -23.46 20.88 22.98
CA ASN A 110 -24.83 20.49 23.20
C ASN A 110 -25.69 21.77 23.20
N ARG A 111 -25.88 22.39 22.03
CA ARG A 111 -26.87 23.45 21.83
C ARG A 111 -28.24 22.79 21.81
N ARG A 112 -28.85 22.64 22.99
CA ARG A 112 -30.31 22.55 23.10
C ARG A 112 -30.90 23.84 22.51
N PRO A 113 -31.88 23.79 21.60
CA PRO A 113 -32.69 24.97 21.31
C PRO A 113 -33.46 25.36 22.59
N PRO A 114 -33.60 26.67 22.90
CA PRO A 114 -34.41 27.09 24.05
C PRO A 114 -35.88 26.72 23.81
N ALA A 115 -36.55 26.24 24.86
CA ALA A 115 -37.97 25.90 24.83
C ALA A 115 -38.82 27.16 24.55
N PRO A 116 -39.96 27.01 23.84
CA PRO A 116 -40.87 28.13 23.60
C PRO A 116 -41.48 28.62 24.92
N ARG A 117 -41.45 29.94 25.13
CA ARG A 117 -42.03 30.61 26.30
C ARG A 117 -43.55 30.52 26.22
N GLN A 118 -44.17 29.73 27.09
CA GLN A 118 -45.62 29.73 27.25
C GLN A 118 -46.04 31.08 27.83
N LEU A 119 -46.86 31.83 27.08
CA LEU A 119 -47.57 33.00 27.58
C LEU A 119 -48.73 32.49 28.44
N ASN A 120 -48.69 32.76 29.73
CA ASN A 120 -49.79 32.46 30.63
C ASN A 120 -50.85 33.56 30.47
N ASN A 121 -52.07 33.18 30.12
CA ASN A 121 -53.27 33.97 30.43
C ASN A 121 -53.86 33.41 31.73
#